data_AF-A0A317G7N4-F1
#
_entry.id   AF-A0A317G7N4-F1
#
_cell.length_a   1.000
_cell.length_b   1.000
_cell.length_c   1.000
_cell.angle_alpha   90.00
_cell.angle_beta   90.00
_cell.angle_gamma   90.00
#
_symmetry.space_group_name_H-M   'P 1'
#
loop_
_entity.id
_entity.type
_entity.pdbx_description
1 polymer ?
#
loop_
_entity_poly.entity_id
_entity_poly.type
_entity_poly.pdbx_seq_one_letter_code
_entity_poly.pdbx_strand_id
1 'polypeptide(L)'
;MYIVTNRTKKILYNFGIATILIGFVLAFAIAYYWGYSISLYKGYERNWPYSIGLFLGSCFSSTILGLLLMAASEALETLEAICNNIANLEPNQPGKVTEGNSESNNSTYNLFTIANSENTPNLSSGSWICPDCEKVNHSFDQTCSYCGAKKK
;
A
#
# COMPACT_ATOMS: atom_id res chain seq x y z
N MET A 1 -9.88 12.31 -15.14
CA MET A 1 -8.46 11.99 -15.38
C MET A 1 -8.29 10.47 -15.47
N TYR A 2 -8.77 9.83 -16.55
CA TYR A 2 -8.77 8.36 -16.73
C TYR A 2 -7.93 7.91 -17.94
N ILE A 3 -7.41 8.86 -18.72
CA ILE A 3 -6.67 8.58 -19.97
C ILE A 3 -5.17 8.34 -19.70
N VAL A 4 -4.66 8.84 -18.56
CA VAL A 4 -3.25 8.71 -18.18
C VAL A 4 -2.93 7.30 -17.64
N THR A 5 -3.85 6.71 -16.86
CA THR A 5 -3.71 5.37 -16.24
C THR A 5 -3.46 4.25 -17.26
N ASN A 6 -4.25 4.20 -18.33
CA ASN A 6 -4.14 3.13 -19.32
C ASN A 6 -2.81 3.18 -20.10
N ARG A 7 -2.24 4.38 -20.30
CA ARG A 7 -0.90 4.51 -20.88
C ARG A 7 0.17 4.03 -19.91
N THR A 8 0.10 4.42 -18.64
CA THR A 8 1.08 4.02 -17.62
C THR A 8 1.09 2.52 -17.39
N LYS A 9 -0.09 1.87 -17.30
CA LYS A 9 -0.24 0.41 -17.25
C LYS A 9 0.51 -0.27 -18.39
N LYS A 10 0.23 0.16 -19.62
CA LYS A 10 0.83 -0.44 -20.82
C LYS A 10 2.34 -0.29 -20.82
N ILE A 11 2.85 0.86 -20.36
CA ILE A 11 4.30 1.09 -20.24
C ILE A 11 4.92 0.16 -19.19
N LEU A 12 4.31 0.05 -18.00
CA LEU A 12 4.82 -0.79 -16.91
C LEU A 12 4.75 -2.29 -17.25
N TYR A 13 3.68 -2.73 -17.90
CA TYR A 13 3.53 -4.10 -18.40
C TYR A 13 4.59 -4.43 -19.45
N ASN A 14 4.81 -3.53 -20.42
CA ASN A 14 5.87 -3.69 -21.42
C ASN A 14 7.26 -3.74 -20.77
N PHE A 15 7.49 -3.00 -19.69
CA PHE A 15 8.74 -3.03 -18.93
C PHE A 15 8.95 -4.38 -18.21
N GLY A 16 7.90 -4.96 -17.64
CA GLY A 16 7.93 -6.31 -17.07
C GLY A 16 8.31 -7.37 -18.11
N ILE A 17 7.70 -7.33 -19.31
CA ILE A 17 8.06 -8.21 -20.42
C ILE A 17 9.51 -7.99 -20.87
N ALA A 18 9.92 -6.74 -21.06
CA ALA A 18 11.28 -6.42 -21.46
C ALA A 18 12.32 -6.96 -20.47
N THR A 19 12.02 -6.89 -19.17
CA THR A 19 12.87 -7.44 -18.10
C THR A 19 13.05 -8.95 -18.24
N ILE A 20 11.98 -9.69 -18.57
CA ILE A 20 12.05 -11.13 -18.80
C ILE A 20 12.91 -11.46 -20.03
N LEU A 21 12.70 -10.74 -21.14
CA LEU A 21 13.45 -10.96 -22.39
C LEU A 21 14.95 -10.66 -22.21
N ILE A 22 15.28 -9.52 -21.61
CA ILE A 22 16.65 -9.12 -21.31
C ILE A 22 17.28 -10.12 -20.33
N GLY A 23 16.53 -10.56 -19.31
CA GLY A 23 16.96 -11.57 -18.36
C GLY A 23 17.32 -12.89 -19.04
N PHE A 24 16.55 -13.34 -20.03
CA PHE A 24 16.84 -14.57 -20.78
C PHE A 24 18.13 -14.46 -21.61
N VAL A 25 18.34 -13.31 -22.27
CA VAL A 25 19.56 -13.05 -23.05
C VAL A 25 20.79 -12.98 -22.13
N LEU A 26 20.67 -12.30 -20.98
CA LEU A 26 21.73 -12.21 -19.99
C LEU A 26 22.03 -13.57 -19.34
N ALA A 27 21.01 -14.38 -19.04
CA ALA A 27 21.17 -15.73 -18.51
C ALA A 27 21.99 -16.60 -19.47
N PHE A 28 21.70 -16.53 -20.77
CA PHE A 28 22.45 -17.25 -21.80
C PHE A 28 23.91 -16.75 -21.88
N ALA A 29 24.13 -15.44 -21.88
CA ALA A 29 25.47 -14.86 -21.89
C ALA A 29 26.29 -15.28 -20.66
N ILE A 30 25.71 -15.18 -19.46
CA ILE A 30 26.37 -15.58 -18.21
C ILE A 30 26.72 -17.07 -18.24
N ALA A 31 25.79 -17.94 -18.62
CA ALA A 31 26.07 -19.37 -18.73
C ALA A 31 27.15 -19.69 -19.79
N TYR A 32 27.21 -18.92 -20.88
CA TYR A 32 28.22 -19.11 -21.92
C TYR A 32 29.63 -18.70 -21.46
N TYR A 33 29.76 -17.52 -20.85
CA TYR A 33 31.06 -16.95 -20.45
C TYR A 33 31.56 -17.47 -19.10
N TRP A 34 30.67 -17.73 -18.14
CA TRP A 34 31.01 -18.09 -16.75
C TRP A 34 30.77 -19.57 -16.43
N GLY A 35 30.37 -20.38 -17.42
CA GLY A 35 30.14 -21.81 -17.28
C GLY A 35 31.41 -22.68 -17.08
N TYR A 36 32.58 -22.06 -17.03
CA TYR A 36 33.86 -22.74 -16.84
C TYR A 36 34.15 -22.89 -15.35
N SER A 37 34.62 -24.06 -14.93
CA SER A 37 35.15 -24.23 -13.57
C SER A 37 36.66 -24.41 -13.62
N ILE A 38 37.33 -23.90 -12.60
CA ILE A 38 38.76 -24.14 -12.41
C ILE A 38 38.89 -25.47 -11.67
N SER A 39 39.32 -26.51 -12.39
CA SER A 39 39.76 -27.75 -11.76
C SER A 39 41.25 -27.66 -11.44
N LEU A 40 41.59 -27.84 -10.15
CA LEU A 40 42.96 -27.79 -9.62
C LEU A 40 43.94 -28.75 -10.32
N TYR A 41 43.45 -29.75 -11.05
CA TYR A 41 44.26 -30.82 -11.63
C TYR A 41 44.08 -31.02 -13.15
N LYS A 42 43.07 -30.40 -13.77
CA LYS A 42 42.67 -30.69 -15.17
C LYS A 42 42.58 -29.45 -16.08
N GLY A 43 42.87 -28.26 -15.58
CA GLY A 43 42.77 -27.02 -16.36
C GLY A 43 41.33 -26.56 -16.55
N TYR A 44 41.11 -25.67 -17.54
CA TYR A 44 39.78 -25.10 -17.85
C TYR A 44 38.90 -26.11 -18.56
N GLU A 45 38.14 -26.91 -17.81
CA GLU A 45 37.09 -27.78 -18.34
C GLU A 45 35.72 -27.08 -18.19
N ARG A 46 34.89 -27.17 -19.25
CA ARG A 46 33.52 -26.64 -19.22
C ARG A 46 32.65 -27.53 -18.35
N ASN A 47 32.06 -26.97 -17.30
CA ASN A 47 31.16 -27.69 -16.42
C ASN A 47 29.72 -27.50 -16.89
N TRP A 48 29.24 -28.48 -17.64
CA TRP A 48 27.85 -28.51 -18.09
C TRP A 48 26.83 -28.36 -16.94
N PRO A 49 26.94 -29.08 -15.81
CA PRO A 49 25.95 -28.95 -14.73
C PRO A 49 25.91 -27.55 -14.12
N TYR A 50 27.08 -26.92 -13.94
CA TYR A 50 27.17 -25.57 -13.40
C TYR A 50 26.62 -24.53 -14.38
N SER A 51 26.98 -24.64 -15.66
CA SER A 51 26.47 -23.76 -16.72
C SER A 51 24.94 -23.83 -16.84
N ILE A 52 24.39 -25.05 -16.81
CA ILE A 52 22.94 -25.29 -16.85
C ILE A 52 22.27 -24.74 -15.58
N GLY A 53 22.87 -24.95 -14.42
CA GLY A 53 22.37 -24.42 -13.14
C GLY A 53 22.33 -22.88 -13.13
N LEU A 54 23.39 -22.22 -13.59
CA LEU A 54 23.44 -20.76 -13.72
C LEU A 54 22.36 -20.23 -14.68
N PHE A 55 22.19 -20.89 -15.82
CA PHE A 55 21.16 -20.53 -16.80
C PHE A 55 19.76 -20.63 -16.18
N LEU A 56 19.40 -21.79 -15.65
CA LEU A 56 18.05 -22.04 -15.11
C LEU A 56 17.76 -21.19 -13.87
N GLY A 57 18.74 -21.01 -12.98
CA GLY A 57 18.59 -20.14 -11.81
C GLY A 57 18.38 -18.68 -12.21
N SER A 58 19.13 -18.19 -13.20
CA SER A 58 18.97 -16.83 -13.71
C SER A 58 17.64 -16.62 -14.45
N CYS A 59 17.21 -17.59 -15.26
CA CYS A 59 15.89 -17.57 -15.91
C CYS A 59 14.76 -17.55 -14.88
N PHE A 60 14.83 -18.38 -13.83
CA PHE A 60 13.82 -18.43 -12.78
C PHE A 60 13.74 -17.11 -12.01
N SER A 61 14.89 -16.56 -11.60
CA SER A 61 14.96 -15.27 -10.92
C SER A 61 14.40 -14.12 -11.78
N SER A 62 14.78 -14.07 -13.07
CA SER A 62 14.29 -13.04 -14.00
C SER A 62 12.78 -13.15 -14.24
N THR A 63 12.26 -14.38 -14.29
CA THR A 63 10.82 -14.63 -14.44
C THR A 63 10.06 -14.16 -13.20
N ILE A 64 10.55 -14.48 -11.99
CA ILE A 64 9.95 -14.00 -10.74
C ILE A 64 9.95 -12.47 -10.70
N LEU A 65 11.08 -11.84 -11.01
CA LEU A 65 11.18 -10.38 -10.99
C LEU A 65 10.23 -9.73 -12.01
N GLY A 66 10.14 -10.28 -13.23
CA GLY A 66 9.20 -9.80 -14.24
C GLY A 66 7.73 -9.94 -13.80
N LEU A 67 7.37 -11.07 -13.19
CA LEU A 67 6.03 -11.29 -12.63
C LEU A 67 5.71 -10.31 -11.50
N LEU A 68 6.68 -10.06 -10.61
CA LEU A 68 6.52 -9.06 -9.54
C LEU A 68 6.29 -7.65 -10.09
N LEU A 69 7.02 -7.25 -11.13
CA LEU A 69 6.82 -5.95 -11.78
C LEU A 69 5.45 -5.85 -12.45
N MET A 70 4.96 -6.93 -13.07
CA MET A 70 3.61 -6.96 -13.62
C MET A 70 2.54 -6.89 -12.53
N ALA A 71 2.70 -7.61 -11.43
CA ALA A 71 1.77 -7.53 -10.29
C ALA A 71 1.78 -6.14 -9.62
N ALA A 72 2.96 -5.52 -9.51
CA ALA A 72 3.08 -4.15 -9.03
C ALA A 72 2.35 -3.14 -9.93
N SER A 73 2.31 -3.38 -11.25
CA SER A 73 1.56 -2.53 -12.18
C SER A 73 0.05 -2.54 -11.90
N GLU A 74 -0.51 -3.70 -11.60
CA GLU A 74 -1.92 -3.84 -11.23
C GLU A 74 -2.20 -3.17 -9.88
N ALA A 75 -1.32 -3.36 -8.90
CA ALA A 75 -1.44 -2.74 -7.59
C ALA A 75 -1.43 -1.20 -7.69
N LEU A 76 -0.60 -0.63 -8.57
CA LEU A 76 -0.51 0.81 -8.77
C LEU A 76 -1.84 1.41 -9.29
N GLU A 77 -2.52 0.70 -10.19
CA GLU A 77 -3.84 1.11 -10.70
C GLU A 77 -4.90 1.08 -9.60
N THR A 78 -4.89 0.06 -8.75
CA THR A 78 -5.85 -0.02 -7.64
C THR A 78 -5.67 1.13 -6.65
N LEU A 79 -4.41 1.52 -6.37
CA LEU A 79 -4.11 2.63 -5.48
C LEU A 79 -4.56 3.97 -6.07
N GLU A 80 -4.30 4.22 -7.35
CA GLU A 80 -4.73 5.44 -8.02
C GLU A 80 -6.26 5.55 -8.07
N ALA A 81 -6.97 4.44 -8.32
CA ALA A 81 -8.42 4.42 -8.28
C ALA A 81 -8.97 4.78 -6.89
N ILE A 82 -8.37 4.26 -5.82
CA ILE A 82 -8.74 4.59 -4.44
C ILE A 82 -8.44 6.06 -4.14
N CYS A 83 -7.26 6.57 -4.48
CA CYS A 83 -6.89 7.97 -4.26
C CYS A 83 -7.81 8.94 -5.02
N ASN A 84 -8.17 8.64 -6.27
CA ASN A 84 -9.11 9.45 -7.03
C ASN A 84 -10.50 9.48 -6.39
N ASN A 85 -10.99 8.34 -5.89
CA ASN A 85 -12.27 8.30 -5.18
C ASN A 85 -12.23 9.13 -3.89
N ILE A 86 -11.14 9.05 -3.11
CA ILE A 86 -10.95 9.86 -1.90
C ILE A 86 -10.84 11.36 -2.24
N ALA A 87 -10.11 11.73 -3.29
CA ALA A 87 -9.97 13.13 -3.70
C ALA A 87 -11.30 13.74 -4.18
N ASN A 88 -12.17 12.95 -4.81
CA ASN A 88 -13.53 13.39 -5.15
C ASN A 88 -14.47 13.46 -3.93
N LEU A 89 -14.10 12.82 -2.80
CA LEU A 89 -14.76 12.99 -1.51
C LEU A 89 -14.26 14.21 -0.76
N GLU A 90 -13.21 14.90 -1.23
CA GLU A 90 -12.82 16.20 -0.70
C GLU A 90 -13.90 17.23 -1.08
N PRO A 91 -14.68 17.73 -0.12
CA PRO A 91 -15.77 18.64 -0.42
C PRO A 91 -15.21 19.95 -0.96
N ASN A 92 -15.89 20.52 -1.94
CA ASN A 92 -15.70 21.90 -2.34
C ASN A 92 -15.69 22.82 -1.10
N GLN A 93 -14.56 23.51 -0.96
CA GLN A 93 -14.35 24.84 -0.39
C GLN A 93 -13.88 24.97 1.08
N PRO A 94 -12.91 25.89 1.32
CA PRO A 94 -12.73 26.49 2.63
C PRO A 94 -13.93 27.42 2.91
N GLY A 95 -14.73 27.12 3.92
CA GLY A 95 -15.68 28.11 4.46
C GLY A 95 -17.02 27.55 4.94
N LYS A 96 -17.29 27.79 6.23
CA LYS A 96 -18.59 27.75 6.94
C LYS A 96 -19.36 26.42 6.93
N VAL A 97 -19.15 25.65 8.00
CA VAL A 97 -20.17 24.75 8.53
C VAL A 97 -21.28 25.61 9.14
N THR A 98 -22.48 25.57 8.57
CA THR A 98 -23.72 26.00 9.23
C THR A 98 -24.70 24.83 9.14
N GLU A 99 -25.31 24.55 10.28
CA GLU A 99 -26.22 23.46 10.65
C GLU A 99 -27.25 23.00 9.60
N GLY A 100 -27.40 21.67 9.53
CA GLY A 100 -28.59 21.02 10.12
C GLY A 100 -29.54 20.31 9.15
N ASN A 101 -29.53 18.96 9.16
CA ASN A 101 -30.64 18.09 9.61
C ASN A 101 -30.51 16.61 9.19
N SER A 102 -30.40 15.74 10.22
CA SER A 102 -30.88 14.34 10.34
C SER A 102 -30.51 13.24 9.32
N GLU A 103 -29.92 12.18 9.91
CA GLU A 103 -30.00 10.75 9.56
C GLU A 103 -29.21 10.23 8.35
N SER A 104 -28.01 9.68 8.63
CA SER A 104 -27.66 8.30 8.27
C SER A 104 -26.24 7.94 8.72
N ASN A 105 -26.14 7.34 9.90
CA ASN A 105 -25.61 5.98 10.05
C ASN A 105 -24.28 5.63 9.35
N ASN A 106 -23.21 5.63 10.15
CA ASN A 106 -22.21 4.56 10.25
C ASN A 106 -20.97 4.62 9.36
N SER A 107 -19.84 4.37 10.03
CA SER A 107 -18.63 3.73 9.50
C SER A 107 -17.62 4.60 8.76
N THR A 108 -16.96 5.47 9.51
CA THR A 108 -15.50 5.62 9.33
C THR A 108 -14.83 5.16 10.61
N TYR A 109 -14.83 3.85 10.82
CA TYR A 109 -13.77 3.26 11.62
C TYR A 109 -12.48 3.52 10.86
N ASN A 110 -11.62 4.32 11.47
CA ASN A 110 -10.20 4.34 11.22
C ASN A 110 -9.68 2.89 11.28
N LEU A 111 -9.46 2.27 10.11
CA LEU A 111 -8.97 0.89 9.98
C LEU A 111 -7.55 0.73 10.56
N PHE A 112 -6.86 1.86 10.83
CA PHE A 112 -5.58 1.91 11.52
C PHE A 112 -5.70 1.92 13.06
N THR A 113 -6.87 2.26 13.63
CA THR A 113 -7.11 2.19 15.09
C THR A 113 -7.72 0.88 15.56
N ILE A 114 -8.27 0.03 14.68
CA ILE A 114 -8.80 -1.29 15.09
C ILE A 114 -7.68 -2.30 15.32
N ALA A 115 -6.51 -2.14 14.68
CA ALA A 115 -5.38 -3.06 14.84
C ALA A 115 -4.63 -2.90 16.18
N ASN A 116 -4.94 -1.89 17.00
CA ASN A 116 -4.23 -1.60 18.25
C ASN A 116 -5.17 -1.10 19.36
N SER A 117 -6.22 -1.84 19.74
CA SER A 117 -6.81 -1.75 21.10
C SER A 117 -7.84 -2.86 21.32
N GLU A 118 -7.39 -4.10 21.45
CA GLU A 118 -8.01 -4.96 22.46
C GLU A 118 -7.58 -4.39 23.82
N ASN A 119 -8.54 -4.10 24.71
CA ASN A 119 -8.45 -3.33 25.97
C ASN A 119 -8.45 -1.81 25.76
N THR A 120 -9.55 -1.09 25.89
CA THR A 120 -10.27 -0.74 27.15
C THR A 120 -10.99 0.60 26.87
N PRO A 121 -11.77 1.19 27.80
CA PRO A 121 -12.81 0.63 28.64
C PRO A 121 -14.08 1.52 28.50
N ASN A 122 -15.27 0.99 28.83
CA ASN A 122 -16.42 1.74 29.36
C ASN A 122 -16.25 3.27 29.44
N LEU A 123 -17.00 4.00 28.61
CA LEU A 123 -17.34 5.42 28.81
C LEU A 123 -17.65 5.58 30.30
N SER A 124 -16.68 6.14 31.05
CA SER A 124 -16.61 5.97 32.49
C SER A 124 -17.93 6.44 33.09
N SER A 125 -18.63 5.56 33.80
CA SER A 125 -19.90 5.82 34.47
C SER A 125 -19.89 7.20 35.14
N GLY A 126 -20.46 8.21 34.46
CA GLY A 126 -20.59 9.57 34.98
C GLY A 126 -20.09 10.71 34.09
N SER A 127 -19.33 10.50 33.01
CA SER A 127 -18.97 11.59 32.07
C SER A 127 -20.22 12.19 31.42
N TRP A 128 -20.26 13.52 31.23
CA TRP A 128 -21.43 14.21 30.65
C TRP A 128 -21.03 15.03 29.41
N ILE A 129 -22.00 15.21 28.52
CA ILE A 129 -21.81 15.94 27.26
C ILE A 129 -22.42 17.34 27.43
N CYS A 130 -21.65 18.37 27.08
CA CYS A 130 -22.14 19.74 27.16
C CYS A 130 -23.25 20.00 26.12
N PRO A 131 -24.42 20.55 26.51
CA PRO A 131 -25.51 20.83 25.57
C PRO A 131 -25.22 22.01 24.63
N ASP A 132 -24.26 22.88 24.98
CA ASP A 132 -23.98 24.10 24.22
C ASP A 132 -22.83 23.93 23.22
N CYS A 133 -21.95 22.93 23.41
CA CYS A 133 -20.78 22.72 22.53
C CYS A 133 -20.44 21.25 22.28
N GLU A 134 -21.26 20.31 22.75
CA GLU A 134 -21.13 18.86 22.56
C GLU A 134 -19.80 18.24 23.03
N LYS A 135 -18.98 18.99 23.76
CA LYS A 135 -17.75 18.47 24.37
C LYS A 135 -18.06 17.52 25.51
N VAL A 136 -17.39 16.37 25.53
CA VAL A 136 -17.37 15.44 26.67
C VAL A 136 -16.55 16.06 27.81
N ASN A 137 -17.15 16.17 28.99
CA ASN A 137 -16.52 16.63 30.23
C ASN A 137 -16.51 15.51 31.27
N HIS A 138 -15.64 15.63 32.28
CA HIS A 138 -15.52 14.62 33.32
C HIS A 138 -16.74 14.65 34.25
N SER A 139 -17.00 13.55 34.94
CA SER A 139 -18.18 13.39 35.80
C SER A 139 -18.27 14.42 36.92
N PHE A 140 -17.13 14.81 37.47
CA PHE A 140 -16.98 15.76 38.57
C PHE A 140 -17.11 17.23 38.13
N ASP A 141 -16.96 17.51 36.82
CA ASP A 141 -17.02 18.87 36.31
C ASP A 141 -18.47 19.38 36.36
N GLN A 142 -18.69 20.50 37.05
CA GLN A 142 -19.99 21.20 37.09
C GLN A 142 -20.17 22.19 35.92
N THR A 143 -19.08 22.50 35.23
CA THR A 143 -19.02 23.44 34.11
C THR A 143 -18.20 22.86 32.98
N CYS A 144 -18.58 23.15 31.74
CA CYS A 144 -17.85 22.69 30.58
C CYS A 144 -16.47 23.34 30.52
N SER A 145 -15.44 22.52 30.33
CA SER A 145 -14.05 22.96 30.18
C SER A 145 -13.77 23.79 28.93
N TYR A 146 -14.69 23.81 27.96
CA TYR A 146 -14.51 24.52 26.68
C TYR A 146 -15.32 25.81 26.61
N CYS A 147 -16.62 25.76 26.90
CA CYS A 147 -17.50 26.92 26.80
C CYS A 147 -17.93 27.50 28.16
N GLY A 148 -17.59 26.87 29.29
CA GLY A 148 -17.99 27.32 30.63
C GLY A 148 -19.46 27.06 30.98
N ALA A 149 -20.25 26.47 30.09
CA ALA A 149 -21.67 26.16 30.33
C ALA A 149 -21.86 25.19 31.50
N LYS A 150 -22.93 25.39 32.30
CA LYS A 150 -23.22 24.53 33.46
C LYS A 150 -23.77 23.18 33.01
N LYS A 151 -23.41 22.13 33.77
CA LYS A 151 -24.05 20.81 33.69
C LYS A 151 -25.54 20.98 34.01
N LYS A 152 -26.42 20.65 33.06
CA LYS A 152 -27.88 20.60 33.27
C LYS A 152 -28.27 19.28 33.92
#